data_AF-A0A846NEX9-F1
#
_entry.id   AF-A0A846NEX9-F1
#
_cell.length_a   1.000
_cell.length_b   1.000
_cell.length_c   1.000
_cell.angle_alpha   90.00
_cell.angle_beta   90.00
_cell.angle_gamma   90.00
#
_symmetry.space_group_name_H-M   'P 1'
#
loop_
_entity.id
_entity.type
_entity.pdbx_description
1 polymer ?
#
loop_
_entity_poly.entity_id
_entity_poly.type
_entity_poly.pdbx_seq_one_letter_code
_entity_poly.pdbx_strand_id
1 'polypeptide(L)' 'TRVVTGVGVPQISAIQDCMEVANTQEIPVISDGGIKQYGDISKAVAAGASSVMIGNLLAGTDEAPGRR' A
#
# COMPACT_ATOMS: atom_id res chain seq x y z
N THR A 1 9.34 -11.38 1.01
CA THR A 1 10.50 -10.71 0.39
C THR A 1 11.62 -10.46 1.38
N ARG A 2 11.46 -9.56 2.35
CA ARG A 2 12.54 -9.15 3.28
C ARG A 2 13.31 -10.31 3.96
N VAL A 3 12.62 -11.35 4.44
CA VAL A 3 13.25 -12.50 5.10
C VAL A 3 14.13 -13.33 4.14
N VAL A 4 13.71 -13.46 2.88
CA VAL A 4 14.37 -14.32 1.89
C VAL A 4 15.46 -13.56 1.14
N THR A 5 15.19 -12.31 0.74
CA THR A 5 16.10 -11.54 -0.13
C THR A 5 16.88 -10.46 0.61
N GLY A 6 16.54 -10.16 1.86
CA GLY A 6 17.07 -9.00 2.59
C GLY A 6 16.53 -7.64 2.12
N VAL A 7 15.80 -7.59 1.01
CA VAL A 7 15.32 -6.34 0.40
C VAL A 7 13.96 -5.93 0.95
N GLY A 8 13.83 -4.66 1.34
CA GLY A 8 12.56 -4.04 1.67
C GLY A 8 12.70 -2.65 2.28
N VAL A 9 11.82 -1.74 1.87
CA VAL A 9 11.75 -0.35 2.31
C VAL A 9 10.56 -0.17 3.27
N PRO A 10 10.64 0.68 4.31
CA PRO A 10 9.46 1.06 5.08
C PRO A 10 8.39 1.72 4.18
N GLN A 11 7.13 1.31 4.34
CA GLN A 11 6.07 1.66 3.39
C GLN A 11 5.80 3.17 3.25
N ILE A 12 5.82 3.92 4.35
CA ILE A 12 5.59 5.37 4.30
C ILE A 12 6.72 6.08 3.54
N SER A 13 7.97 5.70 3.78
CA SER A 13 9.12 6.23 3.04
C SER A 13 9.02 5.87 1.55
N ALA A 14 8.64 4.62 1.23
CA ALA A 14 8.46 4.21 -0.16
C ALA A 14 7.39 5.04 -0.89
N ILE A 15 6.27 5.37 -0.24
CA ILE A 15 5.25 6.27 -0.82
C ILE A 15 5.85 7.65 -1.08
N GLN A 16 6.53 8.24 -0.09
CA GLN A 16 7.12 9.58 -0.20
C GLN A 16 8.14 9.63 -1.34
N ASP A 17 9.07 8.68 -1.39
CA ASP A 17 10.11 8.59 -2.44
C ASP A 17 9.49 8.46 -3.84
N CYS A 18 8.43 7.65 -3.99
CA CYS A 18 7.71 7.54 -5.27
C CYS A 18 6.98 8.83 -5.64
N MET A 19 6.34 9.50 -4.68
CA MET A 19 5.59 10.73 -4.89
C MET A 19 6.46 11.92 -5.28
N GLU A 20 7.72 11.97 -4.84
CA GLU A 20 8.68 13.00 -5.25
C GLU A 20 8.83 13.07 -6.77
N VAL A 21 8.85 11.91 -7.44
CA VAL A 21 8.93 11.84 -8.90
C VAL A 21 7.55 11.89 -9.55
N ALA A 22 6.59 11.11 -9.02
CA ALA A 22 5.28 10.93 -9.65
C ALA A 22 4.47 12.23 -9.72
N ASN A 23 4.58 13.11 -8.71
CA ASN A 23 3.93 14.42 -8.73
C ASN A 23 4.40 15.31 -9.88
N THR A 24 5.67 15.22 -10.30
CA THR A 24 6.20 16.03 -11.41
C THR A 24 5.61 15.65 -12.76
N GLN A 25 5.03 14.45 -12.85
CA GLN A 25 4.43 13.90 -14.06
C GLN A 25 2.91 13.73 -13.93
N GLU A 26 2.32 14.21 -12.82
CA GLU A 26 0.89 14.05 -12.51
C GLU A 26 0.42 12.59 -12.52
N ILE A 27 1.31 11.65 -12.17
CA ILE A 27 1.01 10.22 -12.14
C ILE A 27 0.51 9.85 -10.73
N PRO A 28 -0.69 9.26 -10.57
CA PRO A 28 -1.17 8.82 -9.27
C PRO A 28 -0.38 7.61 -8.77
N VAL A 29 -0.16 7.55 -7.45
CA VAL A 29 0.50 6.41 -6.79
C VAL A 29 -0.51 5.62 -5.97
N ILE A 30 -0.47 4.31 -6.11
CA ILE A 30 -1.24 3.36 -5.31
C ILE A 30 -0.31 2.78 -4.25
N SER A 31 -0.65 2.94 -2.97
CA SER A 31 0.07 2.24 -1.90
C SER A 31 -0.45 0.80 -1.80
N ASP A 32 0.42 -0.17 -2.08
CA ASP A 32 0.09 -1.59 -2.00
C ASP A 32 0.89 -2.29 -0.89
N GLY A 33 0.17 -2.87 0.07
CA GLY A 33 0.74 -3.60 1.19
C GLY A 33 1.06 -2.74 2.43
N GLY A 34 1.34 -3.43 3.54
CA GLY A 34 1.68 -2.79 4.82
C GLY A 34 0.49 -2.21 5.60
N ILE A 35 -0.72 -2.20 5.05
CA ILE A 35 -1.95 -1.79 5.74
C ILE A 35 -2.41 -2.91 6.68
N LYS A 36 -2.30 -2.69 7.99
CA LYS A 36 -2.72 -3.68 9.00
C LYS A 36 -4.01 -3.29 9.71
N GLN A 37 -4.31 -2.00 9.76
CA GLN A 37 -5.48 -1.43 10.40
C GLN A 37 -5.96 -0.19 9.64
N TYR A 38 -7.20 0.23 9.92
CA TYR A 38 -7.84 1.36 9.23
C TYR A 38 -7.02 2.65 9.29
N GLY A 39 -6.35 2.92 10.42
CA GLY A 39 -5.51 4.11 10.58
C GLY A 39 -4.29 4.14 9.66
N ASP A 40 -3.84 3.00 9.13
CA ASP A 40 -2.72 2.96 8.19
C ASP A 40 -3.13 3.44 6.79
N ILE A 41 -4.42 3.31 6.43
CA ILE A 41 -4.98 3.88 5.20
C ILE A 41 -4.86 5.40 5.23
N SER A 42 -5.30 6.02 6.33
CA SER A 42 -5.20 7.48 6.50
C SER A 42 -3.76 7.96 6.45
N LYS A 43 -2.80 7.21 7.01
CA LYS A 43 -1.37 7.54 6.93
C LYS A 43 -0.81 7.41 5.51
N ALA A 44 -1.20 6.38 4.76
CA ALA A 44 -0.76 6.20 3.38
C ALA A 44 -1.26 7.35 2.48
N VAL A 45 -2.52 7.75 2.63
CA VAL A 45 -3.08 8.91 1.91
C VAL A 45 -2.39 10.20 2.34
N ALA A 46 -2.18 10.40 3.65
CA ALA A 46 -1.45 11.58 4.15
C ALA A 46 0.02 11.62 3.69
N ALA A 47 0.63 10.46 3.41
CA ALA A 47 1.97 10.37 2.83
C ALA A 47 2.00 10.67 1.32
N GLY A 48 0.85 10.87 0.68
CA GLY A 48 0.73 11.30 -0.72
C GLY A 48 0.09 10.27 -1.65
N ALA A 49 -0.19 9.04 -1.20
CA ALA A 49 -0.81 8.05 -2.05
C ALA A 49 -2.22 8.49 -2.50
N SER A 50 -2.51 8.36 -3.80
CA SER A 50 -3.82 8.71 -4.37
C SER A 50 -4.88 7.65 -4.04
N SER A 51 -4.46 6.40 -3.85
CA SER A 51 -5.31 5.30 -3.40
C SER A 51 -4.49 4.24 -2.67
N VAL A 52 -5.18 3.27 -2.06
CA VAL A 52 -4.56 2.12 -1.40
C VAL A 52 -5.10 0.82 -2.00
N MET A 53 -4.22 -0.15 -2.23
CA MET A 53 -4.59 -1.52 -2.57
C MET A 53 -4.67 -2.35 -1.28
N ILE A 54 -5.78 -3.04 -1.10
CA ILE A 54 -6.08 -3.78 0.12
C ILE A 54 -6.26 -5.27 -0.19
N GLY A 55 -5.39 -6.10 0.37
CA GLY A 55 -5.50 -7.56 0.32
C GLY A 55 -6.15 -8.12 1.58
N ASN A 56 -5.33 -8.45 2.59
CA ASN A 56 -5.73 -9.21 3.77
C ASN A 56 -6.97 -8.69 4.52
N LEU A 57 -7.22 -7.38 4.57
CA LEU A 57 -8.41 -6.84 5.24
C LEU A 57 -9.72 -7.19 4.52
N LEU A 58 -9.67 -7.47 3.22
CA LEU A 58 -10.82 -7.90 2.41
C LEU A 58 -10.87 -9.43 2.25
N ALA A 59 -9.84 -10.15 2.71
CA ALA A 59 -9.79 -11.60 2.61
C ALA A 59 -10.85 -12.23 3.54
N GLY A 60 -11.57 -13.23 3.02
CA GLY A 60 -12.59 -13.97 3.78
C GLY A 60 -13.98 -13.30 3.85
N THR A 61 -14.17 -12.19 3.14
CA THR A 61 -15.51 -11.62 2.87
C THR A 61 -16.31 -12.55 1.94
N ASP A 62 -17.64 -12.35 1.85
CA ASP A 62 -18.53 -13.21 1.05
C ASP A 62 -18.20 -13.18 -0.46
N GLU A 63 -17.66 -12.05 -0.93
CA GLU A 63 -17.22 -11.82 -2.30
C GLU A 63 -15.80 -12.37 -2.56
N ALA A 64 -15.01 -12.58 -1.51
CA ALA A 64 -13.65 -13.09 -1.68
C ALA A 64 -13.68 -14.53 -2.24
N PRO A 65 -12.83 -14.85 -3.23
CA PRO A 65 -12.75 -16.19 -3.78
C PRO A 65 -12.19 -17.19 -2.75
N GLY A 66 -12.52 -18.47 -2.90
CA GLY A 66 -11.98 -19.55 -2.05
C GLY A 66 -12.95 -20.08 -1.00
N ARG A 67 -14.22 -20.29 -1.36
CA ARG A 67 -15.15 -21.08 -0.53
C ARG A 67 -14.63 -22.51 -0.39
N ARG A 68 -14.83 -23.09 0.80
CA ARG A 68 -14.77 -24.55 1.01
C ARG A 68 -15.85 -25.26 0.20
#